data_AF-A0A166SSQ2-F1
#
_entry.id   AF-A0A166SSQ2-F1
#
_cell.length_a   1.000
_cell.length_b   1.000
_cell.length_c   1.000
_cell.angle_alpha   90.00
_cell.angle_beta   90.00
_cell.angle_gamma   90.00
#
_symmetry.space_group_name_H-M   'P 1'
#
loop_
_entity.id
_entity.type
_entity.pdbx_description
1 polymer ?
#
loop_
_entity_poly.entity_id
_entity_poly.type
_entity_poly.pdbx_seq_one_letter_code
_entity_poly.pdbx_strand_id
1 'polypeptide(L)'
;MQFFTAITVLAAAIATVGAAAVETNAQRMARGLPPKSPVRRGSPTLMAARGHPSGSGECKPLLQSCSINSECCADVCLLGVRPPPLIFYPTSNAFPPSPQLCL
;
A
#
# COMPACT_ATOMS: atom_id res chain seq x y z
N MET A 1 10.23 -14.16 63.13
CA MET A 1 9.50 -15.01 62.15
C MET A 1 8.33 -14.29 61.48
N GLN A 2 7.53 -13.47 62.19
CA GLN A 2 6.32 -12.83 61.64
C GLN A 2 6.55 -11.75 60.56
N PHE A 3 7.70 -11.08 60.56
CA PHE A 3 8.01 -10.09 59.52
C PHE A 3 8.30 -10.75 58.15
N PHE A 4 8.86 -11.96 58.14
CA PHE A 4 9.14 -12.69 56.90
C PHE A 4 7.87 -13.13 56.19
N THR A 5 6.82 -13.49 56.93
CA THR A 5 5.51 -13.84 56.34
C THR A 5 4.83 -12.61 55.73
N ALA A 6 4.92 -11.45 56.38
CA ALA A 6 4.40 -10.20 55.83
C ALA A 6 5.12 -9.79 54.52
N ILE A 7 6.46 -9.91 54.50
CA ILE A 7 7.27 -9.57 53.32
C ILE A 7 6.99 -10.54 52.16
N THR A 8 6.86 -11.83 52.43
CA THR A 8 6.59 -12.85 51.40
C THR A 8 5.20 -12.72 50.80
N VAL A 9 4.17 -12.42 51.60
CA VAL A 9 2.81 -12.15 51.09
C VAL A 9 2.79 -10.88 50.23
N LEU A 10 3.47 -9.81 50.66
CA LEU A 10 3.54 -8.57 49.89
C LEU A 10 4.29 -8.75 48.56
N ALA A 11 5.41 -9.49 48.57
CA ALA A 11 6.18 -9.79 47.36
C ALA A 11 5.37 -10.63 46.35
N ALA A 12 4.62 -11.62 46.84
CA ALA A 12 3.73 -12.43 46.00
C ALA A 12 2.61 -11.58 45.36
N ALA A 13 2.02 -10.64 46.11
CA ALA A 13 1.01 -9.74 45.58
C ALA A 13 1.55 -8.87 44.43
N ILE A 14 2.75 -8.27 44.61
CA ILE A 14 3.37 -7.42 43.58
C ILE A 14 3.68 -8.22 42.30
N ALA A 15 4.13 -9.47 42.43
CA ALA A 15 4.41 -10.33 41.28
C ALA A 15 3.17 -10.62 40.42
N THR A 16 1.97 -10.65 41.02
CA THR A 16 0.72 -10.90 40.26
C THR A 16 0.18 -9.67 39.51
N VAL A 17 0.50 -8.45 39.96
CA VAL A 17 0.03 -7.19 39.30
C VAL A 17 0.79 -6.91 38.01
N GLY A 18 2.04 -7.36 37.90
CA GLY A 18 2.87 -7.18 36.69
C GLY A 18 2.47 -8.04 35.49
N ALA A 19 1.60 -9.05 35.70
CA ALA A 19 1.15 -9.99 34.67
C ALA A 19 -0.15 -9.54 33.99
N ALA A 20 -0.41 -8.23 33.89
CA ALA A 20 -1.42 -7.74 32.98
C ALA A 20 -1.01 -8.16 31.56
N ALA A 21 -1.62 -9.25 31.07
CA ALA A 21 -1.43 -9.70 29.71
C ALA A 21 -1.68 -8.50 28.81
N VAL A 22 -0.64 -8.05 28.11
CA VAL A 22 -0.79 -7.04 27.08
C VAL A 22 -1.69 -7.68 26.02
N GLU A 23 -2.99 -7.39 26.10
CA GLU A 23 -3.96 -7.96 25.19
C GLU A 23 -3.55 -7.58 23.77
N THR A 24 -3.23 -8.58 22.97
CA THR A 24 -2.89 -8.35 21.57
C THR A 24 -4.17 -8.11 20.79
N ASN A 25 -4.07 -7.40 19.66
CA ASN A 25 -5.22 -7.24 18.76
C ASN A 25 -5.79 -8.61 18.31
N ALA A 26 -4.95 -9.65 18.20
CA ALA A 26 -5.37 -11.01 17.91
C ALA A 26 -6.31 -11.59 18.99
N GLN A 27 -6.00 -11.37 20.28
CA GLN A 27 -6.86 -11.81 21.39
C GLN A 27 -8.21 -11.08 21.42
N ARG A 28 -8.27 -9.80 20.99
CA ARG A 28 -9.55 -9.06 20.87
C ARG A 28 -10.41 -9.60 19.74
N MET A 29 -9.82 -9.88 18.58
CA MET A 29 -10.52 -10.47 17.45
C MET A 29 -11.05 -11.87 17.76
N ALA A 30 -10.28 -12.69 18.50
CA ALA A 30 -10.72 -14.00 18.96
C ALA A 30 -11.98 -13.94 19.85
N ARG A 31 -12.26 -12.78 20.47
CA ARG A 31 -13.46 -12.52 21.29
C ARG A 31 -14.54 -11.72 20.56
N GLY A 32 -14.38 -11.43 19.27
CA GLY A 32 -15.31 -10.61 18.51
C GLY A 32 -15.32 -9.12 18.88
N LEU A 33 -14.33 -8.67 19.65
CA LEU A 33 -14.15 -7.25 19.97
C LEU A 33 -13.38 -6.56 18.82
N PRO A 34 -13.71 -5.30 18.50
CA PRO A 34 -12.97 -4.55 17.48
C PRO A 34 -11.49 -4.40 17.89
N PRO A 35 -10.53 -4.35 16.95
CA PRO A 35 -9.12 -4.15 17.28
C PRO A 35 -8.89 -2.79 17.94
N LYS A 36 -7.84 -2.66 18.76
CA LYS A 36 -7.47 -1.37 19.32
C LYS A 36 -6.71 -0.58 18.25
N SER A 37 -6.97 0.72 18.16
CA SER A 37 -6.24 1.59 17.23
C SER A 37 -4.73 1.48 17.49
N PRO A 38 -3.90 1.41 16.45
CA PRO A 38 -2.45 1.37 16.63
C PRO A 38 -2.00 2.60 17.40
N VAL A 39 -1.34 2.38 18.54
CA VAL A 39 -0.65 3.46 19.24
C VAL A 39 0.52 3.84 18.35
N ARG A 40 0.54 5.07 17.81
CA ARG A 40 1.63 5.58 16.99
C ARG A 40 2.89 5.74 17.84
N ARG A 41 3.59 4.63 18.09
CA ARG A 41 4.99 4.64 18.48
C ARG A 41 5.75 4.89 17.20
N GLY A 42 6.44 6.03 17.10
CA GLY A 42 7.23 6.34 15.91
C GLY A 42 8.14 5.15 15.60
N SER A 43 8.03 4.60 14.40
CA SER A 43 9.03 3.67 13.91
C SER A 43 10.22 4.48 13.41
N PRO A 44 11.45 3.93 13.46
CA PRO A 44 12.61 4.59 12.83
C PRO A 44 12.40 4.81 11.31
N THR A 45 11.47 4.06 10.71
CA THR A 45 11.05 4.22 9.31
C THR A 45 10.03 5.33 9.09
N LEU A 46 9.51 5.98 10.13
CA LEU A 46 8.53 7.08 9.98
C LEU A 46 9.12 8.25 9.20
N MET A 47 10.43 8.49 9.36
CA MET A 47 11.19 9.52 8.63
C MET A 47 12.02 8.93 7.49
N ALA A 48 11.86 7.65 7.17
CA ALA A 48 12.58 7.07 6.05
C ALA A 48 12.08 7.69 4.73
N ALA A 49 13.02 8.02 3.86
CA ALA A 49 12.70 8.43 2.50
C ALA A 49 11.88 7.31 1.84
N ARG A 50 10.71 7.65 1.30
CA ARG A 50 9.92 6.71 0.53
C ARG A 50 10.68 6.38 -0.75
N GLY A 51 10.78 5.10 -1.09
CA GLY A 51 11.30 4.67 -2.38
C GLY A 51 10.50 5.35 -3.48
N HIS A 52 11.18 6.10 -4.33
CA HIS A 52 10.60 6.57 -5.58
C HIS A 52 10.82 5.45 -6.60
N PRO A 53 9.83 5.11 -7.45
CA PRO A 53 10.06 4.16 -8.53
C PRO A 53 11.25 4.65 -9.37
N SER A 54 12.26 3.81 -9.57
CA SER A 54 13.38 4.14 -10.47
C SER A 54 12.87 4.04 -11.90
N GLY A 55 12.33 5.14 -12.41
CA GLY A 55 11.64 5.15 -13.69
C GLY A 55 11.45 6.55 -14.21
N SER A 56 12.52 7.35 -14.26
CA SER A 56 12.61 8.45 -15.22
C SER A 56 13.12 7.93 -16.58
N GLY A 57 12.71 6.72 -16.97
CA GLY A 57 12.68 6.38 -18.38
C GLY A 57 11.48 7.11 -18.97
N GLU A 58 11.63 7.72 -20.13
CA GLU A 58 10.53 8.36 -20.87
C GLU A 58 9.41 7.34 -21.14
N CYS A 59 8.53 7.14 -20.16
CA CYS A 59 7.29 6.40 -20.33
C CYS A 59 6.19 7.40 -20.63
N LYS A 60 5.33 7.03 -21.57
CA LYS A 60 4.19 7.83 -21.99
C LYS A 60 3.07 7.71 -20.95
N PRO A 61 2.47 8.84 -20.53
CA PRO A 61 1.31 8.84 -19.64
C PRO A 61 0.06 8.25 -20.32
N LEU A 62 -0.97 8.03 -19.50
CA LEU A 62 -2.27 7.53 -19.95
C LEU A 62 -2.84 8.36 -21.11
N LEU A 63 -3.53 7.70 -22.04
CA LEU A 63 -4.14 8.27 -23.25
C LEU A 63 -3.14 8.85 -24.26
N GLN A 64 -1.84 8.60 -24.10
CA GLN A 64 -0.88 8.81 -25.18
C GLN A 64 -0.79 7.61 -26.12
N SER A 65 -0.42 7.88 -27.37
CA SER A 65 -0.25 6.84 -28.37
C SER A 65 0.97 5.97 -28.08
N CYS A 66 0.81 4.66 -28.19
CA CYS A 66 1.87 3.68 -27.97
C CYS A 66 1.98 2.71 -29.15
N SER A 67 3.14 2.06 -29.29
CA SER A 67 3.33 0.93 -30.21
C SER A 67 3.59 -0.39 -29.49
N ILE A 68 4.11 -0.34 -28.27
CA ILE A 68 4.42 -1.49 -27.43
C ILE A 68 4.10 -1.17 -25.96
N ASN A 69 3.79 -2.20 -25.19
CA ASN A 69 3.40 -2.08 -23.78
C ASN A 69 4.43 -1.32 -22.91
N SER A 70 5.72 -1.53 -23.15
CA SER A 70 6.81 -0.89 -22.38
C SER A 70 6.97 0.60 -22.65
N GLU A 71 6.25 1.18 -23.62
CA GLU A 71 6.17 2.63 -23.79
C GLU A 71 5.25 3.28 -22.75
N CYS A 72 4.37 2.52 -22.11
CA CYS A 72 3.36 3.04 -21.20
C CYS A 72 3.82 2.92 -19.75
N CYS A 73 3.62 3.97 -18.94
CA CYS A 73 3.97 3.92 -17.52
C CYS A 73 3.16 2.89 -16.71
N ALA A 74 2.07 2.36 -17.30
CA ALA A 74 1.21 1.33 -16.74
C ALA A 74 1.32 -0.02 -17.49
N ASP A 75 2.36 -0.21 -18.33
CA ASP A 75 2.69 -1.44 -19.06
C ASP A 75 1.58 -2.00 -19.98
N VAL A 76 0.58 -1.20 -20.34
CA VAL A 76 -0.58 -1.63 -21.13
C VAL A 76 -0.80 -0.69 -22.31
N CYS A 77 -0.58 -1.21 -23.52
CA CYS A 77 -0.89 -0.55 -24.78
C CYS A 77 -2.08 -1.26 -25.43
N LEU A 78 -3.26 -0.65 -25.35
CA LEU A 78 -4.50 -1.25 -25.87
C LEU A 78 -4.94 -0.53 -27.15
N LEU A 79 -5.46 -1.31 -28.10
CA LEU A 79 -6.10 -0.80 -29.30
C LEU A 79 -7.20 0.19 -28.88
N GLY A 80 -6.98 1.47 -29.17
CA GLY A 80 -7.81 2.56 -28.69
C GLY A 80 -9.25 2.40 -29.15
N VAL A 81 -10.18 2.55 -28.21
CA VAL A 81 -11.60 2.70 -28.50
C VAL A 81 -11.75 3.97 -29.34
N ARG A 82 -12.16 3.79 -30.59
CA ARG A 82 -12.30 4.82 -31.63
C ARG A 82 -12.98 6.09 -31.07
N PRO A 83 -12.31 7.27 -30.99
CA PRO A 83 -13.06 8.51 -30.81
C PRO A 83 -13.94 8.73 -32.05
N PRO A 84 -15.17 9.25 -31.89
CA PRO A 84 -16.07 9.49 -33.02
C PRO A 84 -15.42 10.45 -34.03
N PRO A 85 -15.71 10.29 -35.33
CA PRO A 85 -14.94 10.92 -36.39
C PRO A 85 -15.25 12.41 -36.43
N LEU A 86 -14.29 13.25 -36.04
CA LEU A 86 -14.28 14.65 -36.44
C LEU A 86 -13.18 14.85 -37.48
N ILE A 87 -13.59 14.67 -38.75
CA ILE A 87 -13.35 15.61 -39.85
C ILE A 87 -11.88 15.88 -40.26
N PHE A 88 -11.56 15.38 -41.47
CA PHE A 88 -10.66 15.91 -42.53
C PHE A 88 -9.16 15.50 -42.62
N TYR A 89 -8.85 14.78 -43.72
CA TYR A 89 -7.82 15.02 -44.79
C TYR A 89 -7.11 13.75 -45.31
N PRO A 90 -6.50 13.77 -46.53
CA PRO A 90 -6.82 12.78 -47.57
C PRO A 90 -5.63 11.91 -48.01
N THR A 91 -5.95 10.81 -48.67
CA THR A 91 -5.18 10.14 -49.74
C THR A 91 -3.66 10.07 -49.62
N SER A 92 -3.16 9.02 -48.97
CA SER A 92 -2.06 8.20 -49.51
C SER A 92 -2.12 6.82 -48.84
N ASN A 93 -1.74 5.79 -49.59
CA ASN A 93 -1.88 4.38 -49.25
C ASN A 93 -1.15 4.00 -47.94
N ALA A 94 -1.81 4.16 -46.80
CA ALA A 94 -1.50 3.48 -45.55
C ALA A 94 -2.76 3.59 -44.67
N PHE A 95 -3.44 2.48 -44.44
CA PHE A 95 -4.37 2.41 -43.30
C PHE A 95 -3.47 2.60 -42.06
N PRO A 96 -3.56 3.71 -41.30
CA PRO A 96 -2.73 3.84 -40.12
C PRO A 96 -3.13 2.70 -39.16
N PRO A 97 -2.17 2.05 -38.48
CA PRO A 97 -2.51 1.13 -37.42
C PRO A 97 -3.41 1.91 -36.44
N SER A 98 -4.57 1.34 -36.13
CA SER A 98 -5.51 1.88 -35.14
C SER A 98 -4.73 2.47 -33.95
N PRO A 99 -5.01 3.72 -33.53
CA PRO A 99 -4.20 4.38 -32.50
C PRO A 99 -4.27 3.55 -31.23
N GLN A 100 -3.18 2.91 -30.84
CA GLN A 100 -3.08 2.21 -29.57
C GLN A 100 -2.78 3.26 -28.50
N LEU A 101 -3.42 3.16 -27.34
CA LEU A 101 -3.31 4.12 -26.26
C LEU A 101 -2.78 3.45 -25.00
N CYS A 102 -1.97 4.19 -24.25
CA CYS A 102 -1.56 3.80 -22.90
C CYS A 102 -2.75 3.87 -21.95
N LEU A 103 -3.03 2.77 -21.26
CA LEU A 103 -4.12 2.63 -20.30
C LEU A 103 -3.62 2.14 -18.95
#